data_AF-A0A8B8DN23-F1
#
_entry.id   AF-A0A8B8DN23-F1
#
_cell.length_a   1.000
_cell.length_b   1.000
_cell.length_c   1.000
_cell.angle_alpha   90.00
_cell.angle_beta   90.00
_cell.angle_gamma   90.00
#
_symmetry.space_group_name_H-M   'P 1'
#
loop_
_entity.id
_entity.type
_entity.pdbx_description
1 polymer ?
#
loop_
_entity_poly.entity_id
_entity_poly.type
_entity_poly.pdbx_seq_one_letter_code
_entity_poly.pdbx_strand_id
1 'polypeptide(L)'
;MADIQSVFPKLQDKRLALIGKKTHRLRKTTSINNDKLKDKCSTYGRAIDRDKRSYDYKMWQKSMPHKQYYIHTKGTQKCLKRIRDQVPDLDDESSPYGVYGGVSLRDLQPQIDTVIKEQHPKVRRLKKTERLLSEGKTDGRIMNIKESRGMLEAIINRPSFPPRRERGMTLYFKTRRPSTVNTNEITSAGALRLPPLAVSRENTKSGMLFRAKSKTVAIKEPPRRSTTFALDL
;
A
#
# COMPACT_ATOMS: atom_id res chain seq x y z
N MET A 1 -43.89 55.83 6.39
CA MET A 1 -43.05 54.73 5.89
C MET A 1 -43.55 53.46 6.57
N ALA A 2 -44.03 52.47 5.81
CA ALA A 2 -44.51 51.22 6.39
C ALA A 2 -43.33 50.46 7.02
N ASP A 3 -43.49 50.02 8.27
CA ASP A 3 -42.48 49.26 8.99
C ASP A 3 -42.08 48.03 8.16
N ILE A 4 -40.84 48.02 7.68
CA ILE A 4 -40.24 46.93 6.92
C ILE A 4 -40.31 45.61 7.72
N GLN A 5 -40.41 45.69 9.05
CA GLN A 5 -40.61 44.56 9.96
C GLN A 5 -42.01 43.91 9.90
N SER A 6 -43.00 44.50 9.23
CA SER A 6 -44.33 43.90 9.07
C SER A 6 -44.42 42.89 7.92
N VAL A 7 -43.49 42.97 6.96
CA VAL A 7 -43.47 42.15 5.74
C VAL A 7 -42.61 40.89 5.92
N PHE A 8 -41.62 40.94 6.81
CA PHE A 8 -40.76 39.79 7.10
C PHE A 8 -41.27 38.97 8.29
N PRO A 9 -41.31 37.63 8.18
CA PRO A 9 -41.76 36.77 9.27
C PRO A 9 -40.85 36.95 10.49
N LYS A 10 -41.46 37.11 11.67
CA LYS A 10 -40.73 37.33 12.91
C LYS A 10 -40.08 36.01 13.33
N LEU A 11 -38.88 36.06 13.92
CA LEU A 11 -38.11 34.88 14.37
C LEU A 11 -38.89 33.91 15.30
N GLN A 12 -39.97 34.39 15.92
CA GLN A 12 -40.84 33.62 16.81
C GLN A 12 -42.04 32.97 16.10
N ASP A 13 -42.18 33.12 14.78
CA ASP A 13 -43.30 32.56 14.03
C ASP A 13 -43.30 31.02 14.04
N LYS A 14 -44.42 30.45 14.49
CA LYS A 14 -44.64 28.98 14.55
C LYS A 14 -44.41 28.30 13.20
N ARG A 15 -44.65 29.00 12.08
CA ARG A 15 -44.41 28.51 10.72
C ARG A 15 -42.91 28.29 10.44
N LEU A 16 -42.05 29.24 10.84
CA LEU A 16 -40.59 29.10 10.73
C LEU A 16 -40.06 27.96 11.60
N ALA A 17 -40.61 27.79 12.81
CA ALA A 17 -40.24 26.67 13.68
C ALA A 17 -40.63 25.30 13.08
N LEU A 18 -41.79 25.19 12.42
CA LEU A 18 -42.20 23.96 11.72
C LEU A 18 -41.31 23.66 10.51
N ILE A 19 -40.93 24.69 9.74
CA ILE A 19 -39.97 24.55 8.64
C ILE A 19 -38.61 24.10 9.19
N GLY A 20 -38.11 24.70 10.27
CA GLY A 20 -36.88 24.28 10.95
C GLY A 20 -36.90 22.82 11.42
N LYS A 21 -38.03 22.36 11.97
CA LYS A 21 -38.21 20.94 12.35
C LYS A 21 -38.20 20.01 11.13
N LYS A 22 -38.85 20.41 10.02
CA LYS A 22 -38.86 19.62 8.78
C LYS A 22 -37.47 19.58 8.13
N THR A 23 -36.77 20.71 8.03
CA THR A 23 -35.41 20.76 7.46
C THR A 23 -34.43 19.96 8.31
N HIS A 24 -34.54 19.99 9.64
CA HIS A 24 -33.72 19.16 10.53
C HIS A 24 -33.96 17.66 10.31
N ARG A 25 -35.22 17.24 10.22
CA ARG A 25 -35.57 15.84 9.90
C ARG A 25 -35.01 15.44 8.54
N LEU A 26 -35.13 16.31 7.54
CA LEU A 26 -34.65 16.05 6.19
C LEU A 26 -33.12 15.95 6.13
N ARG A 27 -32.39 16.79 6.88
CA ARG A 27 -30.92 16.67 7.02
C ARG A 27 -30.51 15.36 7.68
N LYS A 28 -31.25 14.92 8.71
CA LYS A 28 -30.98 13.62 9.35
C LYS A 28 -31.22 12.45 8.38
N THR A 29 -32.33 12.45 7.65
CA THR A 29 -32.63 11.38 6.70
C THR A 29 -31.63 11.33 5.55
N THR A 30 -31.21 12.47 5.01
CA THR A 30 -30.18 12.52 3.97
C THR A 30 -28.82 12.06 4.50
N SER A 31 -28.43 12.44 5.72
CA SER A 31 -27.20 11.93 6.35
C SER A 31 -27.22 10.40 6.47
N ILE A 32 -28.29 9.84 7.03
CA ILE A 32 -28.45 8.38 7.20
C ILE A 32 -28.39 7.67 5.84
N ASN A 33 -29.06 8.21 4.83
CA ASN A 33 -29.05 7.61 3.49
C ASN A 33 -27.67 7.70 2.84
N ASN A 34 -26.95 8.82 3.02
CA ASN A 34 -25.58 8.95 2.54
C ASN A 34 -24.65 7.93 3.21
N ASP A 35 -24.79 7.70 4.51
CA ASP A 35 -23.98 6.71 5.22
C ASP A 35 -24.28 5.29 4.74
N LYS A 36 -25.56 4.94 4.57
CA LYS A 36 -25.97 3.67 3.96
C LYS A 36 -25.42 3.49 2.54
N LEU A 37 -25.36 4.56 1.74
CA LEU A 37 -24.79 4.52 0.40
C LEU A 37 -23.27 4.31 0.44
N LYS A 38 -22.56 4.98 1.35
CA LYS A 38 -21.12 4.76 1.57
C LYS A 38 -20.82 3.31 1.96
N ASP A 39 -21.62 2.73 2.85
CA ASP A 39 -21.45 1.33 3.28
C ASP A 39 -21.68 0.36 2.12
N LYS A 40 -22.72 0.60 1.30
CA LYS A 40 -22.96 -0.18 0.09
C LYS A 40 -21.81 -0.07 -0.90
N CYS A 41 -21.34 1.15 -1.18
CA CYS A 41 -20.18 1.36 -2.06
C CYS A 41 -18.92 0.67 -1.54
N SER A 42 -18.65 0.73 -0.23
CA SER A 42 -17.53 0.01 0.38
C SER A 42 -17.66 -1.50 0.21
N THR A 43 -18.88 -2.03 0.38
CA THR A 43 -19.17 -3.46 0.22
C THR A 43 -18.95 -3.92 -1.22
N TYR A 44 -19.46 -3.17 -2.21
CA TYR A 44 -19.22 -3.47 -3.62
C TYR A 44 -17.75 -3.33 -4.01
N GLY A 45 -17.05 -2.31 -3.50
CA GLY A 45 -15.61 -2.15 -3.70
C GLY A 45 -14.83 -3.38 -3.22
N ARG A 46 -15.13 -3.88 -2.01
CA ARG A 46 -14.52 -5.10 -1.48
C ARG A 46 -14.83 -6.35 -2.33
N ALA A 47 -16.03 -6.44 -2.90
CA ALA A 47 -16.40 -7.54 -3.78
C ALA A 47 -15.61 -7.50 -5.10
N ILE A 48 -15.54 -6.33 -5.75
CA ILE A 48 -14.76 -6.09 -6.96
C ILE A 48 -13.27 -6.40 -6.73
N ASP A 49 -12.71 -5.95 -5.61
CA ASP A 49 -11.32 -6.23 -5.26
C ASP A 49 -11.06 -7.73 -5.08
N ARG A 50 -12.02 -8.45 -4.47
CA ARG A 50 -11.92 -9.91 -4.32
C ARG A 50 -11.93 -10.60 -5.67
N ASP A 51 -12.85 -10.22 -6.55
CA ASP A 51 -12.98 -10.82 -7.89
C ASP A 51 -11.75 -10.52 -8.73
N LYS A 52 -11.26 -9.28 -8.69
CA LYS A 52 -10.00 -8.88 -9.34
C LYS A 52 -8.82 -9.72 -8.88
N ARG A 53 -8.62 -9.88 -7.55
CA ARG A 53 -7.55 -10.74 -7.02
C ARG A 53 -7.68 -12.19 -7.48
N SER A 54 -8.90 -12.71 -7.54
CA SER A 54 -9.15 -14.08 -8.02
C SER A 54 -8.84 -14.24 -9.51
N TYR A 55 -9.20 -13.23 -10.33
CA TYR A 55 -8.92 -13.19 -11.75
C TYR A 55 -7.41 -13.08 -12.00
N ASP A 56 -6.73 -12.16 -11.32
CA ASP A 56 -5.28 -11.97 -11.41
C ASP A 56 -4.54 -13.26 -11.05
N TYR A 57 -4.99 -13.98 -10.02
CA TYR A 57 -4.41 -15.27 -9.65
C TYR A 57 -4.61 -16.34 -10.74
N LYS A 58 -5.81 -16.46 -11.30
CA LYS A 58 -6.09 -17.39 -12.41
C LYS A 58 -5.26 -17.06 -13.65
N MET A 59 -5.14 -15.78 -14.00
CA MET A 59 -4.30 -15.34 -15.11
C MET A 59 -2.81 -15.58 -14.84
N TRP A 60 -2.37 -15.38 -13.60
CA TRP A 60 -1.03 -15.71 -13.18
C TRP A 60 -0.75 -17.21 -13.36
N GLN A 61 -1.63 -18.08 -12.87
CA GLN A 61 -1.51 -19.54 -13.06
C GLN A 61 -1.42 -19.94 -14.54
N LYS A 62 -2.30 -19.39 -15.40
CA LYS A 62 -2.26 -19.66 -16.85
C LYS A 62 -0.97 -19.18 -17.52
N SER A 63 -0.45 -18.03 -17.10
CA SER A 63 0.77 -17.45 -17.67
C SER A 63 2.07 -18.03 -17.13
N MET A 64 2.05 -18.73 -15.98
CA MET A 64 3.27 -19.27 -15.35
C MET A 64 4.04 -20.26 -16.24
N PRO A 65 3.43 -21.29 -16.86
CA PRO A 65 4.16 -22.24 -17.70
C PRO A 65 4.84 -21.55 -18.89
N HIS A 66 4.14 -20.60 -19.51
CA HIS A 66 4.67 -19.83 -20.65
C HIS A 66 5.87 -18.97 -20.22
N LYS A 67 5.79 -18.35 -19.04
CA LYS A 67 6.90 -17.57 -18.47
C LYS A 67 8.09 -18.46 -18.10
N GLN A 68 7.85 -19.64 -17.52
CA GLN A 68 8.90 -20.60 -17.20
C GLN A 68 9.60 -21.08 -18.47
N TYR A 69 8.83 -21.48 -19.48
CA TYR A 69 9.35 -21.87 -20.79
C TYR A 69 10.18 -20.75 -21.41
N TYR A 70 9.65 -19.52 -21.47
CA TYR A 70 10.37 -18.39 -22.03
C TYR A 70 11.69 -18.09 -21.30
N ILE A 71 11.68 -18.15 -19.95
CA ILE A 71 12.88 -17.95 -19.14
C ILE A 71 13.91 -19.05 -19.42
N HIS A 72 13.46 -20.30 -19.52
CA HIS A 72 14.32 -21.44 -19.84
C HIS A 72 14.96 -21.26 -21.22
N THR A 73 14.17 -21.03 -22.26
CA THR A 73 14.67 -20.81 -23.64
C THR A 73 15.66 -19.66 -23.71
N LYS A 74 15.37 -18.54 -23.03
CA LYS A 74 16.27 -17.39 -22.97
C LYS A 74 17.57 -17.70 -22.21
N GLY A 75 17.49 -18.50 -21.15
CA GLY A 75 18.64 -18.99 -20.40
C GLY A 75 19.54 -19.86 -21.26
N THR A 76 18.96 -20.83 -21.96
CA THR A 76 19.66 -21.71 -22.91
C THR A 76 20.33 -20.90 -24.03
N GLN A 77 19.60 -19.97 -24.67
CA GLN A 77 20.17 -19.10 -25.71
C GLN A 77 21.34 -18.27 -25.21
N LYS A 78 21.26 -17.74 -23.97
CA LYS A 78 22.35 -16.96 -23.38
C LYS A 78 23.60 -17.82 -23.14
N CYS A 79 23.43 -19.07 -22.72
CA CYS A 79 24.56 -19.99 -22.49
C CYS A 79 25.19 -20.43 -23.82
N LEU A 80 24.35 -20.80 -24.80
CA LEU A 80 24.82 -21.16 -26.15
C LEU A 80 25.56 -20.01 -26.83
N LYS A 81 25.04 -18.77 -26.69
CA LYS A 81 25.72 -17.59 -27.21
C LYS A 81 27.08 -17.38 -26.55
N ARG A 82 27.18 -17.52 -25.23
CA ARG A 82 28.47 -17.41 -24.52
C ARG A 82 29.49 -18.43 -25.00
N ILE A 83 29.08 -19.67 -25.25
CA ILE A 83 29.98 -20.69 -25.81
C ILE A 83 30.43 -20.27 -27.20
N ARG A 84 29.49 -19.88 -28.06
CA ARG A 84 29.81 -19.41 -29.42
C ARG A 84 30.82 -18.27 -29.40
N ASP A 85 30.66 -17.31 -28.48
CA ASP A 85 31.55 -16.15 -28.36
C ASP A 85 32.92 -16.51 -27.72
N GLN A 86 33.06 -17.69 -27.09
CA GLN A 86 34.29 -18.18 -26.46
C GLN A 86 35.12 -19.10 -27.35
N VAL A 87 34.52 -19.70 -28.38
CA VAL A 87 35.23 -20.52 -29.38
C VAL A 87 35.94 -19.55 -30.33
N PRO A 88 37.30 -19.48 -30.33
CA PRO A 88 38.03 -18.41 -31.01
C PRO A 88 37.92 -18.44 -32.54
N ASP A 89 37.60 -19.60 -33.13
CA ASP A 89 37.64 -19.80 -34.58
C ASP A 89 36.27 -20.27 -35.09
N LEU A 90 35.46 -19.30 -35.53
CA LEU A 90 34.13 -19.53 -36.12
C LEU A 90 34.18 -19.83 -37.63
N ASP A 91 35.35 -19.63 -38.26
CA ASP A 91 35.53 -19.74 -39.72
C ASP A 91 36.25 -21.03 -40.14
N ASP A 92 36.68 -21.88 -39.20
CA ASP A 92 37.18 -23.21 -39.49
C ASP A 92 36.00 -24.19 -39.69
N GLU A 93 35.53 -24.30 -40.93
CA GLU A 93 34.60 -25.33 -41.43
C GLU A 93 35.05 -26.78 -41.11
N SER A 94 36.26 -26.96 -40.58
CA SER A 94 36.89 -28.24 -40.26
C SER A 94 36.69 -28.71 -38.80
N SER A 95 36.05 -27.92 -37.93
CA SER A 95 35.88 -28.32 -36.53
C SER A 95 34.98 -29.57 -36.39
N PRO A 96 35.49 -30.71 -35.90
CA PRO A 96 34.74 -31.97 -35.81
C PRO A 96 33.54 -31.90 -34.85
N TYR A 97 33.46 -30.83 -34.04
CA TYR A 97 32.46 -30.66 -33.00
C TYR A 97 31.50 -29.47 -33.25
N GLY A 98 31.58 -28.84 -34.43
CA GLY A 98 30.68 -27.76 -34.87
C GLY A 98 30.73 -26.48 -34.02
N VAL A 99 29.75 -25.59 -34.24
CA VAL A 99 29.68 -24.22 -33.70
C VAL A 99 29.71 -24.14 -32.15
N TYR A 100 29.33 -25.22 -31.46
CA TYR A 100 29.26 -25.26 -30.00
C TYR A 100 30.34 -26.14 -29.35
N GLY A 101 31.36 -26.56 -30.11
CA GLY A 101 32.52 -27.28 -29.57
C GLY A 101 32.18 -28.63 -28.92
N GLY A 102 31.07 -29.27 -29.33
CA GLY A 102 30.69 -30.62 -28.87
C GLY A 102 30.13 -30.69 -27.45
N VAL A 103 29.90 -29.53 -26.80
CA VAL A 103 29.35 -29.48 -25.44
C VAL A 103 27.90 -29.95 -25.44
N SER A 104 27.58 -30.90 -24.56
CA SER A 104 26.21 -31.38 -24.44
C SER A 104 25.33 -30.37 -23.68
N LEU A 105 24.03 -30.33 -24.00
CA LEU A 105 23.07 -29.51 -23.25
C LEU A 105 22.98 -29.92 -21.77
N ARG A 106 23.29 -31.18 -21.43
CA ARG A 106 23.29 -31.66 -20.05
C ARG A 106 24.41 -31.03 -19.24
N ASP A 107 25.59 -30.85 -19.84
CA ASP A 107 26.73 -30.19 -19.19
C ASP A 107 26.48 -28.70 -18.98
N LEU A 108 25.62 -28.10 -19.82
CA LEU A 108 25.19 -26.70 -19.71
C LEU A 108 24.05 -26.48 -18.73
N GLN A 109 23.33 -27.53 -18.34
CA GLN A 109 22.19 -27.43 -17.42
C GLN A 109 22.50 -26.65 -16.13
N PRO A 110 23.61 -26.85 -15.41
CA PRO A 110 23.92 -26.05 -14.22
C PRO A 110 24.10 -24.56 -14.53
N GLN A 111 24.67 -24.22 -15.69
CA GLN A 111 24.81 -22.83 -16.12
C GLN A 111 23.46 -22.21 -16.51
N ILE A 112 22.60 -22.98 -17.17
CA ILE A 112 21.23 -22.57 -17.48
C ILE A 112 20.46 -22.31 -16.18
N ASP A 113 20.55 -23.22 -15.21
CA ASP A 113 19.86 -23.11 -13.93
C ASP A 113 20.33 -21.90 -13.11
N THR A 114 21.62 -21.54 -13.16
CA THR A 114 22.11 -20.31 -12.52
C THR A 114 21.52 -19.07 -13.17
N VAL A 115 21.48 -19.00 -14.51
CA VAL A 115 20.85 -17.89 -15.24
C VAL A 115 19.35 -17.78 -14.94
N ILE A 116 18.65 -18.91 -14.84
CA ILE A 116 17.23 -18.95 -14.45
C ILE A 116 17.05 -18.44 -13.02
N LYS A 117 17.89 -18.89 -12.07
CA LYS A 117 17.86 -18.45 -10.66
C LYS A 117 18.13 -16.94 -10.53
N GLU A 118 19.09 -16.40 -11.28
CA GLU A 118 19.38 -14.96 -11.31
C GLU A 118 18.17 -14.13 -11.79
N GLN A 119 17.40 -14.67 -12.73
CA GLN A 119 16.24 -13.99 -13.30
C GLN A 119 15.00 -14.03 -12.38
N HIS A 120 15.03 -14.82 -11.31
CA HIS A 120 13.93 -14.93 -10.37
C HIS A 120 13.58 -13.57 -9.74
N PRO A 121 12.30 -13.15 -9.67
CA PRO A 121 11.91 -11.82 -9.19
C PRO A 121 12.41 -11.48 -7.79
N LYS A 122 12.45 -12.46 -6.89
CA LYS A 122 12.97 -12.28 -5.52
C LYS A 122 14.46 -11.92 -5.54
N VAL A 123 15.25 -12.62 -6.35
CA VAL A 123 16.69 -12.41 -6.48
C VAL A 123 16.97 -11.06 -7.13
N ARG A 124 16.24 -10.71 -8.20
CA ARG A 124 16.36 -9.40 -8.85
C ARG A 124 16.03 -8.23 -7.92
N ARG A 125 14.98 -8.37 -7.10
CA ARG A 125 14.62 -7.35 -6.10
C ARG A 125 15.73 -7.21 -5.05
N LEU A 126 16.23 -8.33 -4.54
CA LEU A 126 17.31 -8.35 -3.55
C LEU A 126 18.60 -7.70 -4.09
N LYS A 127 19.01 -8.06 -5.31
CA LYS A 127 20.18 -7.45 -5.97
C LYS A 127 20.00 -5.94 -6.17
N LYS A 128 18.79 -5.49 -6.51
CA LYS A 128 18.48 -4.05 -6.62
C LYS A 128 18.58 -3.35 -5.26
N THR A 129 18.06 -3.95 -4.19
CA THR A 129 18.14 -3.37 -2.84
C THR A 129 19.58 -3.33 -2.32
N GLU A 130 20.37 -4.38 -2.56
CA GLU A 130 21.79 -4.40 -2.20
C GLU A 130 22.57 -3.33 -2.94
N ARG A 131 22.31 -3.16 -4.24
CA ARG A 131 22.92 -2.10 -5.05
C ARG A 131 22.56 -0.70 -4.51
N LEU A 132 21.31 -0.46 -4.17
CA LEU A 132 20.89 0.81 -3.57
C LEU A 132 21.53 1.03 -2.19
N LEU A 133 21.71 -0.03 -1.39
CA LEU A 133 22.40 0.04 -0.12
C LEU A 133 23.88 0.35 -0.30
N SER A 134 24.55 -0.28 -1.27
CA SER A 134 25.96 0.00 -1.56
C SER A 134 26.15 1.41 -2.10
N GLU A 135 25.31 1.84 -3.04
CA GLU A 135 25.33 3.21 -3.58
C GLU A 135 25.03 4.24 -2.47
N GLY A 136 24.06 3.95 -1.59
CA GLY A 136 23.78 4.81 -0.45
C GLY A 136 24.93 4.91 0.55
N LYS A 137 25.71 3.84 0.72
CA LYS A 137 26.92 3.85 1.55
C LYS A 137 28.06 4.64 0.88
N THR A 138 28.28 4.47 -0.41
CA THR A 138 29.33 5.20 -1.14
C THR A 138 29.02 6.70 -1.25
N ASP A 139 27.76 7.06 -1.47
CA ASP A 139 27.31 8.46 -1.58
C ASP A 139 27.23 9.15 -0.21
N GLY A 140 27.37 8.42 0.90
CA GLY A 140 27.21 8.93 2.26
C GLY A 140 25.76 9.19 2.70
N ARG A 141 24.76 8.81 1.91
CA ARG A 141 23.33 8.89 2.30
C ARG A 141 22.97 7.93 3.43
N ILE A 142 23.64 6.78 3.47
CA ILE A 142 23.49 5.74 4.49
C ILE A 142 24.83 5.63 5.23
N MET A 143 24.93 6.30 6.37
CA MET A 143 26.10 6.23 7.23
C MET A 143 25.95 5.12 8.27
N ASN A 144 27.04 4.40 8.53
CA ASN A 144 27.08 3.44 9.62
C ASN A 144 27.19 4.19 10.95
N ILE A 145 26.12 4.17 11.76
CA ILE A 145 26.01 4.92 13.02
C ILE A 145 27.19 4.64 13.96
N LYS A 146 27.71 3.41 13.97
CA LYS A 146 28.85 3.05 14.83
C LYS A 146 30.14 3.75 14.42
N GLU A 147 30.38 3.86 13.12
CA GLU A 147 31.56 4.52 12.55
C GLU A 147 31.41 6.04 12.59
N SER A 148 30.21 6.56 12.36
CA SER A 148 29.96 8.00 12.31
C SER A 148 29.79 8.67 13.68
N ARG A 149 29.56 7.90 14.74
CA ARG A 149 29.36 8.44 16.09
C ARG A 149 30.55 9.26 16.57
N GLY A 150 31.78 8.83 16.33
CA GLY A 150 32.98 9.59 16.72
C GLY A 150 33.10 10.94 16.00
N MET A 151 32.83 10.98 14.69
CA MET A 151 32.76 12.25 13.95
C MET A 151 31.61 13.14 14.40
N LEU A 152 30.44 12.55 14.71
CA LEU A 152 29.28 13.29 15.18
C LEU A 152 29.55 13.92 16.56
N GLU A 153 30.11 13.15 17.50
CA GLU A 153 30.52 13.65 18.82
C GLU A 153 31.56 14.76 18.69
N ALA A 154 32.51 14.65 17.75
CA ALA A 154 33.47 15.71 17.45
C ALA A 154 32.82 16.98 16.88
N ILE A 155 31.77 16.87 16.06
CA ILE A 155 31.03 18.01 15.51
C ILE A 155 30.16 18.68 16.59
N ILE A 156 29.45 17.87 17.39
CA ILE A 156 28.58 18.38 18.47
C ILE A 156 29.41 19.08 19.54
N ASN A 157 30.54 18.49 19.92
CA ASN A 157 31.45 19.05 20.92
C ASN A 157 32.45 20.05 20.33
N ARG A 158 32.28 20.44 19.06
CA ARG A 158 33.15 21.44 18.44
C ARG A 158 32.92 22.77 19.16
N PRO A 159 33.96 23.40 19.74
CA PRO A 159 33.80 24.69 20.38
C PRO A 159 33.36 25.70 19.31
N SER A 160 32.10 26.15 19.39
CA SER A 160 31.57 27.14 18.45
C SER A 160 32.21 28.49 18.76
N PHE A 161 33.18 28.90 17.95
CA PHE A 161 33.71 30.26 17.96
C PHE A 161 33.25 30.99 16.70
N PRO A 162 32.54 32.12 16.82
CA PRO A 162 32.18 32.82 18.07
C PRO A 162 31.00 32.17 18.80
N PRO A 163 30.87 32.34 20.13
CA PRO A 163 29.75 31.81 20.90
C PRO A 163 28.45 32.33 20.32
N ARG A 164 27.63 31.42 19.80
CA ARG A 164 26.31 31.72 19.27
C ARG A 164 25.50 32.25 20.45
N ARG A 165 25.25 33.56 20.48
CA ARG A 165 24.25 34.14 21.39
C ARG A 165 22.91 33.54 20.99
N GLU A 166 22.53 32.44 21.61
CA GLU A 166 21.19 31.90 21.50
C GLU A 166 20.24 32.97 22.06
N ARG A 167 19.69 33.80 21.18
CA ARG A 167 18.45 34.50 21.48
C ARG A 167 17.43 33.40 21.67
N GLY A 168 17.10 33.10 22.92
CA GLY A 168 15.96 32.26 23.23
C GLY A 168 14.78 32.79 22.42
N MET A 169 14.24 31.96 21.53
CA MET A 169 12.95 32.28 20.92
C MET A 169 11.97 32.35 22.08
N THR A 170 11.69 33.56 22.54
CA THR A 170 10.48 33.83 23.28
C THR A 170 9.34 33.54 22.33
N LEU A 171 8.78 32.33 22.42
CA LEU A 171 7.44 32.06 21.96
C LEU A 171 6.56 33.04 22.72
N TYR A 172 6.20 34.15 22.07
CA TYR A 172 5.22 35.12 22.54
C TYR A 172 3.86 34.42 22.63
N PHE A 173 3.66 33.58 23.64
CA PHE A 173 2.34 33.38 24.19
C PHE A 173 1.95 34.72 24.81
N LYS A 174 1.00 35.40 24.17
CA LYS A 174 0.28 36.54 24.74
C LYS A 174 -0.38 36.04 26.03
N THR A 175 0.32 36.10 27.15
CA THR A 175 -0.29 35.94 28.47
C THR A 175 -1.19 37.14 28.69
N ARG A 176 -2.51 36.91 28.59
CA ARG A 176 -3.49 37.76 29.26
C ARG A 176 -3.05 37.92 30.71
N ARG A 177 -2.93 39.18 31.17
CA ARG A 177 -2.55 39.53 32.54
C ARG A 177 -3.41 38.75 33.55
N PRO A 178 -2.83 38.13 34.58
CA PRO A 178 -3.61 37.63 35.70
C PRO A 178 -4.03 38.83 36.58
N SER A 179 -5.33 39.03 36.72
CA SER A 179 -5.90 39.81 37.82
C SER A 179 -5.64 39.04 39.12
N THR A 180 -5.14 39.73 40.14
CA THR A 180 -5.00 39.19 41.50
C THR A 180 -6.39 38.89 42.06
N VAL A 181 -6.73 37.60 42.17
CA VAL A 181 -7.94 37.12 42.85
C VAL A 181 -7.49 36.40 44.12
N ASN A 182 -8.04 36.83 45.26
CA ASN A 182 -7.82 36.28 46.59
C ASN A 182 -8.13 34.79 46.64
N THR A 183 -7.20 34.00 47.20
CA THR A 183 -7.23 32.53 47.19
C THR A 183 -7.80 31.90 48.47
N ASN A 184 -8.95 32.37 48.96
CA ASN A 184 -9.59 31.75 50.13
C ASN A 184 -10.91 31.03 49.84
N GLU A 185 -11.38 31.01 48.60
CA GLU A 185 -12.56 30.23 48.23
C GLU A 185 -12.36 29.66 46.82
N ILE A 186 -11.98 28.38 46.71
CA ILE A 186 -12.40 27.44 45.65
C ILE A 186 -12.06 26.02 46.15
N THR A 187 -13.12 25.30 46.48
CA THR A 187 -13.20 23.86 46.68
C THR A 187 -12.69 23.08 45.46
N SER A 188 -11.92 22.03 45.75
CA SER A 188 -11.84 20.74 45.03
C SER A 188 -12.37 20.69 43.57
N ALA A 189 -11.50 20.85 42.58
CA ALA A 189 -11.52 20.11 41.29
C ALA A 189 -10.49 20.70 40.34
N GLY A 190 -9.35 20.02 40.17
CA GLY A 190 -8.35 20.48 39.20
C GLY A 190 -7.05 19.69 39.16
N ALA A 191 -7.05 18.43 39.59
CA ALA A 191 -5.95 17.53 39.26
C ALA A 191 -6.02 17.25 37.75
N LEU A 192 -5.02 17.74 37.01
CA LEU A 192 -4.76 17.36 35.62
C LEU A 192 -4.52 15.85 35.54
N ARG A 193 -5.59 15.06 35.47
CA ARG A 193 -5.56 13.64 35.16
C ARG A 193 -5.68 13.49 33.65
N LEU A 194 -4.61 13.00 33.03
CA LEU A 194 -4.67 12.45 31.68
C LEU A 194 -5.74 11.35 31.62
N PRO A 195 -6.52 11.22 30.54
CA PRO A 195 -7.47 10.14 30.41
C PRO A 195 -6.73 8.79 30.41
N PRO A 196 -7.22 7.76 31.13
CA PRO A 196 -6.60 6.45 31.11
C PRO A 196 -6.67 5.85 29.71
N LEU A 197 -5.54 5.33 29.22
CA LEU A 197 -5.46 4.49 28.04
C LEU A 197 -6.32 3.24 28.26
N ALA A 198 -7.53 3.22 27.70
CA ALA A 198 -8.34 2.03 27.61
C ALA A 198 -7.73 1.11 26.55
N VAL A 199 -6.87 0.18 26.98
CA VAL A 199 -6.49 -0.98 26.18
C VAL A 199 -7.68 -1.93 26.16
N SER A 200 -8.48 -1.89 25.09
CA SER A 200 -9.57 -2.87 24.95
C SER A 200 -8.97 -4.23 24.59
N ARG A 201 -8.80 -5.09 25.61
CA ARG A 201 -8.60 -6.53 25.44
C ARG A 201 -9.95 -7.17 25.10
N GLU A 202 -10.44 -6.98 23.89
CA GLU A 202 -11.56 -7.77 23.34
C GLU A 202 -11.00 -8.83 22.40
N ASN A 203 -10.32 -9.80 22.97
CA ASN A 203 -10.00 -11.04 22.27
C ASN A 203 -9.90 -12.18 23.28
N THR A 204 -10.97 -12.38 24.06
CA THR A 204 -11.21 -13.66 24.72
C THR A 204 -12.71 -13.87 24.94
N LYS A 205 -13.34 -14.66 24.04
CA LYS A 205 -14.25 -15.80 24.34
C LYS A 205 -15.41 -15.93 23.35
N SER A 206 -15.61 -17.19 22.96
CA SER A 206 -16.76 -17.81 22.28
C SER A 206 -16.92 -17.41 20.80
N GLY A 207 -16.88 -18.32 19.83
CA GLY A 207 -17.38 -19.69 19.87
C GLY A 207 -18.89 -19.66 19.67
N MET A 208 -19.35 -19.52 18.43
CA MET A 208 -20.55 -20.16 17.90
C MET A 208 -20.54 -20.02 16.37
N LEU A 209 -20.24 -21.14 15.70
CA LEU A 209 -20.41 -21.33 14.27
C LEU A 209 -21.90 -21.33 13.93
N PHE A 210 -22.44 -20.19 13.51
CA PHE A 210 -23.70 -20.19 12.76
C PHE A 210 -23.40 -20.30 11.27
N ARG A 211 -23.46 -21.55 10.78
CA ARG A 211 -23.49 -21.89 9.36
C ARG A 211 -24.83 -21.41 8.78
N ALA A 212 -24.85 -20.29 8.08
CA ALA A 212 -26.02 -19.91 7.30
C ALA A 212 -26.22 -20.94 6.18
N LYS A 213 -27.34 -21.68 6.22
CA LYS A 213 -27.76 -22.58 5.14
C LYS A 213 -28.01 -21.74 3.89
N SER A 214 -27.22 -21.98 2.85
CA SER A 214 -27.43 -21.42 1.51
C SER A 214 -28.78 -21.89 0.97
N LYS A 215 -29.72 -20.95 0.78
CA LYS A 215 -30.87 -21.19 -0.11
C LYS A 215 -30.34 -21.22 -1.54
N THR A 216 -30.28 -22.41 -2.13
CA THR A 216 -30.04 -22.60 -3.56
C THR A 216 -31.19 -21.97 -4.32
N VAL A 217 -30.93 -20.86 -5.01
CA VAL A 217 -31.83 -20.35 -6.05
C VAL A 217 -31.58 -21.21 -7.28
N ALA A 218 -32.60 -21.94 -7.73
CA ALA A 218 -32.57 -22.70 -8.97
C ALA A 218 -32.37 -21.74 -10.15
N ILE A 219 -31.18 -21.76 -10.74
CA ILE A 219 -30.89 -21.06 -11.98
C ILE A 219 -31.46 -21.93 -13.10
N LYS A 220 -32.52 -21.44 -13.76
CA LYS A 220 -32.96 -21.97 -15.06
C LYS A 220 -31.81 -21.81 -16.05
N GLU A 221 -31.34 -22.91 -16.61
CA GLU A 221 -30.36 -22.90 -17.71
C GLU A 221 -30.90 -22.10 -18.90
N PRO A 222 -30.08 -21.23 -19.54
CA PRO A 222 -30.42 -20.67 -20.84
C PRO A 222 -30.23 -21.73 -21.95
N PRO A 223 -31.00 -21.64 -23.05
CA PRO A 223 -31.04 -22.68 -24.07
C PRO A 223 -29.69 -22.86 -24.78
N ARG A 224 -29.27 -24.12 -24.90
CA ARG A 224 -28.09 -24.55 -25.65
C ARG A 224 -28.29 -24.21 -27.13
N ARG A 225 -27.43 -23.35 -27.69
CA ARG A 225 -27.32 -23.17 -29.14
C ARG A 225 -26.60 -24.39 -29.72
N SER A 226 -27.25 -25.08 -30.64
CA SER A 226 -26.70 -26.18 -31.45
C SER A 226 -25.60 -25.66 -32.36
N THR A 227 -24.39 -26.20 -32.22
CA THR A 227 -23.30 -26.03 -33.18
C THR A 227 -23.33 -27.19 -34.16
N THR A 228 -24.02 -27.03 -35.27
CA THR A 228 -23.82 -27.82 -36.48
C THR A 228 -23.22 -26.90 -37.53
N PHE A 229 -21.89 -26.90 -37.64
CA PHE A 229 -21.23 -26.58 -38.90
C PHE A 229 -20.71 -27.92 -39.42
N ALA A 230 -21.43 -28.46 -40.40
CA ALA A 230 -20.89 -29.48 -41.29
C ALA A 230 -19.93 -28.77 -42.25
N LEU A 231 -18.71 -29.28 -42.34
CA LEU A 231 -17.80 -28.98 -43.44
C LEU A 231 -18.00 -30.12 -44.43
N ASP A 232 -18.64 -29.82 -45.55
CA ASP A 232 -18.64 -30.72 -46.70
C ASP A 232 -17.28 -30.61 -47.41
N LEU A 233 -16.69 -31.78 -47.64
CA LEU A 233 -15.55 -32.06 -48.53
C LEU A 233 -16.05 -32.18 -49.97
#